data_AF-A0ABD5YC39-F1
#
_entry.id   AF-A0ABD5YC39-F1
#
_cell.length_a   1.000
_cell.length_b   1.000
_cell.length_c   1.000
_cell.angle_alpha   90.00
_cell.angle_beta   90.00
_cell.angle_gamma   90.00
#
_symmetry.space_group_name_H-M   'P 1'
#
loop_
_entity.id
_entity.type
_entity.pdbx_description
1 polymer ?
#
loop_
_entity_poly.entity_id
_entity_poly.type
_entity_poly.pdbx_seq_one_letter_code
_entity_poly.pdbx_strand_id
1 'polypeptide(L)'
;MANPPLNIDYWASLYSAYTDYAEEYDNAMEHSRLVDRAQNLWDWKGLNRTIAFEQITDVLEQLDQADYIPQDQEVAIASLSDRLMDEGVVESKSLVTSAFILHLMASEPDRYSVKFPIYDRRVWNAYVYLWRVRKDGNQLYRQASQSPSQYGEFCRKFGQTCPDGKARNYERALFMFGGFIMNLPPNDAPTPIKNIDEKLKRQEKTLTDMHDTSGYALINIHEILKSD
;
A
#
# COMPACT_ATOMS: atom_id res chain seq x y z
N MET A 1 8.85 -19.38 9.38
CA MET A 1 9.37 -17.99 9.37
C MET A 1 8.84 -17.31 8.13
N ALA A 2 8.35 -16.08 8.26
CA ALA A 2 7.96 -15.26 7.11
C ALA A 2 9.20 -14.98 6.24
N ASN A 3 9.08 -15.14 4.93
CA ASN A 3 10.13 -14.83 3.97
C ASN A 3 9.62 -13.71 3.04
N PRO A 4 9.69 -12.43 3.48
CA PRO A 4 9.19 -11.33 2.69
C PRO A 4 9.97 -11.22 1.38
N PRO A 5 9.31 -10.94 0.24
CA PRO A 5 9.99 -10.87 -1.06
C PRO A 5 10.79 -9.58 -1.28
N LEU A 6 10.95 -8.74 -0.25
CA LEU A 6 11.75 -7.53 -0.27
C LEU A 6 12.45 -7.29 1.08
N ASN A 7 13.54 -6.51 1.04
CA ASN A 7 14.21 -6.04 2.25
C ASN A 7 13.36 -4.96 2.94
N ILE A 8 12.58 -5.37 3.93
CA ILE A 8 11.63 -4.50 4.65
C ILE A 8 12.35 -3.33 5.33
N ASP A 9 13.42 -3.62 6.06
CA ASP A 9 14.09 -2.61 6.89
C ASP A 9 14.71 -1.52 6.01
N TYR A 10 15.28 -1.91 4.86
CA TYR A 10 15.77 -0.97 3.86
C TYR A 10 14.65 -0.09 3.30
N TRP A 11 13.62 -0.66 2.68
CA TRP A 11 12.58 0.12 1.99
C TRP A 11 11.72 0.93 2.94
N ALA A 12 11.43 0.42 4.15
CA ALA A 12 10.66 1.14 5.16
C ALA A 12 11.44 2.33 5.73
N SER A 13 12.77 2.25 5.84
CA SER A 13 13.61 3.36 6.33
C SER A 13 13.53 4.60 5.43
N LEU A 14 13.18 4.42 4.15
CA LEU A 14 13.03 5.53 3.22
C LEU A 14 11.73 6.31 3.47
N TYR A 15 10.74 5.71 4.14
CA TYR A 15 9.39 6.26 4.22
C TYR A 15 9.31 7.63 4.92
N SER A 16 9.97 7.78 6.07
CA SER A 16 10.01 9.05 6.81
C SER A 16 10.88 10.11 6.16
N ALA A 17 11.83 9.71 5.29
CA ALA A 17 12.66 10.65 4.56
C ALA A 17 11.91 11.35 3.41
N TYR A 18 10.75 10.81 3.00
CA TYR A 18 10.01 11.29 1.83
C TYR A 18 8.52 11.55 2.08
N THR A 19 8.03 11.30 3.30
CA THR A 19 6.63 11.51 3.65
C THR A 19 6.50 11.90 5.12
N ASP A 20 5.57 12.82 5.41
CA ASP A 20 5.19 13.20 6.78
C ASP A 20 4.02 12.33 7.32
N TYR A 21 3.54 11.40 6.49
CA TYR A 21 2.44 10.48 6.74
C TYR A 21 2.60 9.55 7.95
N ALA A 22 3.79 9.45 8.53
CA ALA A 22 4.05 8.58 9.67
C ALA A 22 3.37 9.12 10.94
N GLU A 23 3.56 10.39 11.24
CA GLU A 23 3.04 11.03 12.45
C GLU A 23 1.51 11.19 12.36
N GLU A 24 1.00 11.58 11.19
CA GLU A 24 -0.45 11.71 10.92
C GLU A 24 -1.21 10.42 11.26
N TYR A 25 -0.68 9.26 10.85
CA TYR A 25 -1.32 7.98 11.13
C TYR A 25 -1.36 7.66 12.61
N ASP A 26 -0.27 7.89 13.35
CA ASP A 26 -0.22 7.57 14.77
C ASP A 26 -1.20 8.43 15.57
N ASN A 27 -1.22 9.74 15.31
CA ASN A 27 -2.15 10.67 15.95
C ASN A 27 -3.61 10.31 15.65
N ALA A 28 -3.93 9.97 14.40
CA ALA A 28 -5.29 9.61 14.03
C ALA A 28 -5.78 8.31 14.67
N MET A 29 -4.89 7.34 14.88
CA MET A 29 -5.24 6.06 15.50
C MET A 29 -5.47 6.15 17.02
N GLU A 30 -5.14 7.27 17.67
CA GLU A 30 -5.51 7.56 19.06
C GLU A 30 -7.02 7.72 19.25
N HIS A 31 -7.75 8.07 18.18
CA HIS A 31 -9.21 8.17 18.21
C HIS A 31 -9.88 6.80 18.29
N SER A 32 -10.94 6.68 19.08
CA SER A 32 -11.68 5.41 19.25
C SER A 32 -12.72 5.17 18.16
N ARG A 33 -13.38 6.23 17.67
CA ARG A 33 -14.44 6.12 16.66
C ARG A 33 -13.83 6.04 15.26
N LEU A 34 -14.41 5.18 14.41
CA LEU A 34 -14.02 5.05 13.01
C LEU A 34 -14.10 6.39 12.26
N VAL A 35 -15.19 7.14 12.45
CA VAL A 35 -15.41 8.43 11.78
C VAL A 35 -14.33 9.44 12.14
N ASP A 36 -13.91 9.49 13.41
CA ASP A 36 -12.85 10.40 13.87
C ASP A 36 -11.48 10.00 13.28
N ARG A 37 -11.16 8.70 13.25
CA ARG A 37 -9.95 8.18 12.57
C ARG A 37 -9.95 8.54 11.08
N ALA A 38 -11.08 8.32 10.42
CA ALA A 38 -11.23 8.58 8.99
C ALA A 38 -11.13 10.07 8.67
N GLN A 39 -11.70 10.95 9.50
CA GLN A 39 -11.61 12.40 9.32
C GLN A 39 -10.16 12.87 9.35
N ASN A 40 -9.39 12.42 10.34
CA ASN A 40 -7.99 12.81 10.51
C ASN A 40 -7.06 12.22 9.44
N LEU A 41 -7.47 11.15 8.76
CA LEU A 41 -6.70 10.52 7.69
C LEU A 41 -7.34 10.65 6.32
N TRP A 42 -8.33 11.54 6.15
CA TRP A 42 -9.11 11.52 4.91
C TRP A 42 -8.26 11.87 3.69
N ASP A 43 -7.41 12.89 3.81
CA ASP A 43 -6.47 13.29 2.76
C ASP A 43 -5.17 12.48 2.77
N TRP A 44 -5.02 11.55 3.71
CA TRP A 44 -3.81 10.75 3.87
C TRP A 44 -3.56 9.90 2.63
N LYS A 45 -2.36 10.04 2.05
CA LYS A 45 -1.88 9.29 0.87
C LYS A 45 -2.79 9.39 -0.38
N GLY A 46 -3.81 10.25 -0.40
CA GLY A 46 -4.82 10.33 -1.47
C GLY A 46 -5.72 9.08 -1.57
N LEU A 47 -5.98 8.40 -0.45
CA LEU A 47 -6.83 7.20 -0.40
C LEU A 47 -8.32 7.52 -0.51
N ASN A 48 -8.73 8.77 -0.24
CA ASN A 48 -10.10 9.25 -0.44
C ASN A 48 -10.53 9.36 -1.90
N ARG A 49 -9.61 9.26 -2.88
CA ARG A 49 -9.95 9.40 -4.31
C ARG A 49 -10.79 10.63 -4.64
N THR A 50 -10.45 11.77 -4.03
CA THR A 50 -11.13 13.08 -4.21
C THR A 50 -12.58 13.15 -3.72
N ILE A 51 -13.02 12.19 -2.92
CA ILE A 51 -14.31 12.22 -2.22
C ILE A 51 -14.21 13.22 -1.07
N ALA A 52 -15.15 14.15 -0.96
CA ALA A 52 -15.20 15.06 0.18
C ALA A 52 -15.63 14.31 1.45
N PHE A 53 -15.07 14.62 2.61
CA PHE A 53 -15.35 13.85 3.84
C PHE A 53 -16.83 13.90 4.24
N GLU A 54 -17.48 15.02 3.99
CA GLU A 54 -18.90 15.25 4.25
C GLU A 54 -19.80 14.29 3.46
N GLN A 55 -19.35 13.80 2.30
CA GLN A 55 -20.11 12.87 1.46
C GLN A 55 -20.13 11.44 2.03
N ILE A 56 -19.20 11.09 2.92
CA ILE A 56 -19.11 9.74 3.48
C ILE A 56 -19.45 9.67 4.98
N THR A 57 -19.52 10.82 5.65
CA THR A 57 -19.65 10.89 7.12
C THR A 57 -20.83 10.06 7.61
N ASP A 58 -22.02 10.26 7.03
CA ASP A 58 -23.24 9.53 7.42
C ASP A 58 -23.09 8.01 7.24
N VAL A 59 -22.38 7.56 6.19
CA VAL A 59 -22.12 6.14 5.97
C VAL A 59 -21.17 5.61 7.03
N LEU A 60 -20.07 6.31 7.33
CA LEU A 60 -19.09 5.91 8.34
C LEU A 60 -19.71 5.78 9.73
N GLU A 61 -20.63 6.66 10.09
CA GLU A 61 -21.33 6.61 11.38
C GLU A 61 -22.25 5.38 11.52
N GLN A 62 -22.66 4.79 10.40
CA GLN A 62 -23.52 3.61 10.35
C GLN A 62 -22.77 2.31 10.06
N LEU A 63 -21.44 2.34 9.89
CA LEU A 63 -20.65 1.12 9.73
C LEU A 63 -20.40 0.47 11.10
N ASP A 64 -20.73 -0.82 11.22
CA ASP A 64 -20.35 -1.64 12.38
C ASP A 64 -19.16 -2.55 12.02
N GLN A 65 -18.14 -2.56 12.87
CA GLN A 65 -17.00 -3.47 12.72
C GLN A 65 -17.42 -4.95 12.73
N ALA A 66 -18.44 -5.30 13.52
CA ALA A 66 -18.93 -6.67 13.63
C ALA A 66 -19.47 -7.21 12.30
N ASP A 67 -19.94 -6.34 11.41
CA ASP A 67 -20.47 -6.74 10.11
C ASP A 67 -19.35 -7.15 9.14
N TYR A 68 -18.19 -6.48 9.18
CA TYR A 68 -17.15 -6.66 8.15
C TYR A 68 -15.92 -7.42 8.64
N ILE A 69 -15.47 -7.19 9.87
CA ILE A 69 -14.20 -7.72 10.37
C ILE A 69 -14.18 -9.25 10.47
N PRO A 70 -15.26 -9.96 10.82
CA PRO A 70 -15.26 -11.42 10.83
C PRO A 70 -15.20 -12.06 9.43
N GLN A 71 -15.65 -11.36 8.38
CA GLN A 71 -15.79 -11.92 7.03
C GLN A 71 -14.42 -12.17 6.35
N ASP A 72 -14.45 -12.98 5.28
CA ASP A 72 -13.30 -13.10 4.36
C ASP A 72 -13.05 -11.78 3.63
N GLN A 73 -11.79 -11.49 3.30
CA GLN A 73 -11.40 -10.18 2.77
C GLN A 73 -12.09 -9.83 1.45
N GLU A 74 -12.30 -10.82 0.59
CA GLU A 74 -13.00 -10.67 -0.69
C GLU A 74 -14.47 -10.29 -0.49
N VAL A 75 -15.14 -10.88 0.50
CA VAL A 75 -16.55 -10.60 0.78
C VAL A 75 -16.68 -9.23 1.44
N ALA A 76 -15.85 -8.94 2.44
CA ALA A 76 -15.87 -7.65 3.13
C ALA A 76 -15.63 -6.46 2.19
N ILE A 77 -14.64 -6.56 1.28
CA ILE A 77 -14.35 -5.49 0.33
C ILE A 77 -15.49 -5.31 -0.69
N ALA A 78 -16.07 -6.41 -1.17
CA ALA A 78 -17.19 -6.36 -2.10
C ALA A 78 -18.41 -5.69 -1.45
N SER A 79 -18.81 -6.18 -0.26
CA SER A 79 -19.96 -5.63 0.47
C SER A 79 -19.79 -4.16 0.83
N LEU A 80 -18.60 -3.73 1.27
CA LEU A 80 -18.37 -2.32 1.56
C LEU A 80 -18.32 -1.47 0.27
N SER A 81 -17.71 -1.96 -0.80
CA SER A 81 -17.69 -1.27 -2.09
C SER A 81 -19.09 -1.07 -2.64
N ASP A 82 -19.94 -2.11 -2.60
CA ASP A 82 -21.32 -2.04 -3.06
C ASP A 82 -22.12 -1.04 -2.23
N ARG A 83 -21.98 -1.06 -0.89
CA ARG A 83 -22.62 -0.07 -0.02
C ARG A 83 -22.22 1.38 -0.35
N LEU A 84 -20.94 1.65 -0.56
CA LEU A 84 -20.48 3.00 -0.92
C LEU A 84 -21.02 3.45 -2.29
N MET A 85 -21.24 2.52 -3.22
CA MET A 85 -21.84 2.82 -4.52
C MET A 85 -23.35 3.08 -4.40
N ASP A 86 -24.06 2.25 -3.63
CA ASP A 86 -25.51 2.36 -3.44
C ASP A 86 -25.89 3.67 -2.73
N GLU A 87 -25.06 4.12 -1.80
CA GLU A 87 -25.19 5.41 -1.11
C GLU A 87 -24.68 6.60 -1.94
N GLY A 88 -24.19 6.37 -3.16
CA GLY A 88 -23.71 7.43 -4.07
C GLY A 88 -22.42 8.12 -3.62
N VAL A 89 -21.68 7.54 -2.68
CA VAL A 89 -20.39 8.07 -2.20
C VAL A 89 -19.30 7.91 -3.26
N VAL A 90 -19.31 6.77 -3.97
CA VAL A 90 -18.33 6.49 -5.03
C VAL A 90 -19.02 6.16 -6.35
N GLU A 91 -18.54 6.78 -7.43
CA GLU A 91 -19.03 6.53 -8.78
C GLU A 91 -18.24 5.43 -9.51
N SER A 92 -17.17 4.91 -8.89
CA SER A 92 -16.26 3.95 -9.51
C SER A 92 -16.10 2.69 -8.67
N LYS A 93 -15.77 1.58 -9.35
CA LYS A 93 -15.42 0.29 -8.71
C LYS A 93 -14.02 0.28 -8.08
N SER A 94 -13.46 1.45 -7.75
CA SER A 94 -12.15 1.52 -7.10
C SER A 94 -12.26 0.96 -5.68
N LEU A 95 -11.44 -0.03 -5.36
CA LEU A 95 -11.43 -0.65 -4.03
C LEU A 95 -10.60 0.12 -3.00
N VAL A 96 -9.95 1.22 -3.38
CA VAL A 96 -8.96 1.91 -2.54
C VAL A 96 -9.59 2.50 -1.28
N THR A 97 -10.70 3.22 -1.44
CA THR A 97 -11.41 3.85 -0.32
C THR A 97 -12.03 2.80 0.59
N SER A 98 -12.69 1.77 0.03
CA SER A 98 -13.23 0.66 0.80
C SER A 98 -12.15 -0.09 1.57
N ALA A 99 -10.99 -0.36 0.95
CA ALA A 99 -9.87 -1.03 1.61
C ALA A 99 -9.29 -0.18 2.73
N PHE A 100 -9.21 1.15 2.53
CA PHE A 100 -8.79 2.09 3.56
C PHE A 100 -9.74 2.09 4.78
N ILE A 101 -11.05 2.10 4.55
CA ILE A 101 -12.03 2.05 5.63
C ILE A 101 -11.94 0.71 6.39
N LEU A 102 -11.86 -0.43 5.68
CA LEU A 102 -11.66 -1.74 6.30
C LEU A 102 -10.36 -1.80 7.10
N HIS A 103 -9.30 -1.15 6.61
CA HIS A 103 -8.05 -1.03 7.35
C HIS A 103 -8.24 -0.29 8.67
N LEU A 104 -8.93 0.86 8.68
CA LEU A 104 -9.20 1.63 9.89
C LEU A 104 -10.09 0.88 10.88
N MET A 105 -11.10 0.15 10.38
CA MET A 105 -11.98 -0.70 11.20
C MET A 105 -11.22 -1.85 11.84
N ALA A 106 -10.19 -2.39 11.17
CA ALA A 106 -9.45 -3.55 11.61
C ALA A 106 -8.14 -3.23 12.35
N SER A 107 -7.84 -1.94 12.53
CA SER A 107 -6.61 -1.48 13.19
C SER A 107 -6.93 -0.98 14.60
N GLU A 108 -5.96 -1.14 15.48
CA GLU A 108 -5.98 -0.64 16.86
C GLU A 108 -4.88 0.42 17.03
N PRO A 109 -4.90 1.24 18.10
CA PRO A 109 -3.88 2.28 18.33
C PRO A 109 -2.43 1.78 18.23
N ASP A 110 -2.17 0.54 18.67
CA ASP A 110 -0.85 -0.09 18.64
C ASP A 110 -0.72 -1.18 17.56
N ARG A 111 -1.75 -1.42 16.74
CA ARG A 111 -1.76 -2.54 15.77
C ARG A 111 -2.28 -2.14 14.40
N TYR A 112 -1.36 -2.21 13.45
CA TYR A 112 -1.66 -2.09 12.03
C TYR A 112 -2.37 -3.35 11.51
N SER A 113 -3.47 -3.19 10.77
CA SER A 113 -4.19 -4.34 10.24
C SER A 113 -3.36 -5.14 9.24
N VAL A 114 -3.11 -6.41 9.60
CA VAL A 114 -2.56 -7.43 8.69
C VAL A 114 -3.66 -8.03 7.81
N LYS A 115 -4.90 -8.06 8.32
CA LYS A 115 -6.04 -8.64 7.61
C LYS A 115 -6.47 -7.77 6.43
N PHE A 116 -6.48 -6.45 6.62
CA PHE A 116 -6.84 -5.44 5.64
C PHE A 116 -5.71 -4.41 5.56
N PRO A 117 -4.58 -4.72 4.91
CA PRO A 117 -3.49 -3.77 4.72
C PRO A 117 -3.91 -2.65 3.77
N ILE A 118 -3.29 -1.47 3.91
CA ILE A 118 -3.52 -0.34 2.99
C ILE A 118 -3.28 -0.75 1.55
N TYR A 119 -4.22 -0.35 0.70
CA TYR A 119 -4.28 -0.75 -0.71
C TYR A 119 -4.34 0.47 -1.61
N ASP A 120 -3.30 0.66 -2.40
CA ASP A 120 -3.30 1.65 -3.46
C ASP A 120 -2.52 1.14 -4.69
N ARG A 121 -2.37 2.00 -5.71
CA ARG A 121 -1.68 1.63 -6.95
C ARG A 121 -0.20 1.28 -6.73
N ARG A 122 0.48 1.93 -5.77
CA ARG A 122 1.90 1.71 -5.48
C ARG A 122 2.07 0.34 -4.83
N VAL A 123 1.30 0.08 -3.77
CA VAL A 123 1.31 -1.21 -3.06
C VAL A 123 0.89 -2.34 -4.00
N TRP A 124 -0.13 -2.13 -4.84
CA TRP A 124 -0.57 -3.12 -5.83
C TRP A 124 0.52 -3.46 -6.85
N ASN A 125 1.19 -2.46 -7.43
CA ASN A 125 2.25 -2.70 -8.42
C ASN A 125 3.48 -3.38 -7.79
N ALA A 126 3.84 -3.02 -6.56
CA ALA A 126 4.85 -3.75 -5.78
C ALA A 126 4.45 -5.22 -5.61
N TYR A 127 3.19 -5.48 -5.24
CA TYR A 127 2.66 -6.84 -5.12
C TYR A 127 2.73 -7.63 -6.44
N VAL A 128 2.23 -7.06 -7.53
CA VAL A 128 2.23 -7.71 -8.85
C VAL A 128 3.66 -8.03 -9.31
N TYR A 129 4.61 -7.12 -9.05
CA TYR A 129 6.01 -7.32 -9.41
C TYR A 129 6.67 -8.44 -8.59
N LEU A 130 6.62 -8.32 -7.25
CA LEU A 130 7.34 -9.20 -6.32
C LEU A 130 6.79 -10.64 -6.33
N TRP A 131 5.47 -10.80 -6.42
CA TRP A 131 4.82 -12.13 -6.41
C TRP A 131 4.57 -12.71 -7.80
N ARG A 132 4.99 -12.01 -8.86
CA ARG A 132 4.87 -12.48 -10.26
C ARG A 132 3.44 -12.81 -10.69
N VAL A 133 2.46 -12.07 -10.16
CA VAL A 133 1.01 -12.28 -10.41
C VAL A 133 0.58 -11.86 -11.82
N ARG A 134 1.46 -11.13 -12.53
CA ARG A 134 1.25 -10.59 -13.88
C ARG A 134 1.17 -11.60 -15.04
N LYS A 135 1.31 -12.92 -14.80
CA LYS A 135 1.44 -13.94 -15.86
C LYS A 135 2.52 -13.53 -16.89
N ASP A 136 2.24 -13.62 -18.20
CA ASP A 136 3.12 -13.22 -19.32
C ASP A 136 3.18 -11.69 -19.54
N GLY A 137 2.58 -10.90 -18.64
CA GLY A 137 2.59 -9.44 -18.73
C GLY A 137 3.98 -8.84 -18.52
N ASN A 138 4.44 -8.05 -19.50
CA ASN A 138 5.74 -7.37 -19.47
C ASN A 138 5.69 -5.93 -18.92
N GLN A 139 4.52 -5.47 -18.47
CA GLN A 139 4.28 -4.12 -17.94
C GLN A 139 3.41 -4.18 -16.69
N LEU A 140 3.51 -3.15 -15.85
CA LEU A 140 2.68 -2.99 -14.65
C LEU A 140 1.36 -2.26 -14.92
N TYR A 141 0.54 -2.04 -13.90
CA TYR A 141 -0.80 -1.47 -14.06
C TYR A 141 -0.81 0.03 -13.77
N ARG A 142 -1.62 0.80 -14.53
CA ARG A 142 -1.83 2.24 -14.27
C ARG A 142 -2.62 2.50 -12.98
N GLN A 143 -3.42 1.52 -12.56
CA GLN A 143 -4.30 1.59 -11.40
C GLN A 143 -4.21 0.29 -10.61
N ALA A 144 -4.61 0.37 -9.33
CA ALA A 144 -4.84 -0.82 -8.53
C ALA A 144 -5.98 -1.66 -9.14
N SER A 145 -6.00 -2.96 -8.84
CA SER A 145 -7.10 -3.81 -9.29
C SER A 145 -8.43 -3.37 -8.67
N GLN A 146 -9.48 -3.51 -9.46
CA GLN A 146 -10.88 -3.31 -9.05
C GLN A 146 -11.57 -4.64 -8.72
N SER A 147 -10.82 -5.75 -8.72
CA SER A 147 -11.37 -7.10 -8.49
C SER A 147 -11.30 -7.48 -7.00
N PRO A 148 -12.45 -7.75 -6.34
CA PRO A 148 -12.48 -8.21 -4.95
C PRO A 148 -11.66 -9.48 -4.71
N SER A 149 -11.68 -10.44 -5.64
CA SER A 149 -10.90 -11.67 -5.52
C SER A 149 -9.39 -11.43 -5.58
N GLN A 150 -8.94 -10.53 -6.45
CA GLN A 150 -7.53 -10.12 -6.50
C GLN A 150 -7.10 -9.35 -5.24
N TYR A 151 -7.98 -8.53 -4.68
CA TYR A 151 -7.75 -7.89 -3.38
C TYR A 151 -7.64 -8.94 -2.26
N GLY A 152 -8.55 -9.90 -2.21
CA GLY A 152 -8.50 -11.00 -1.23
C GLY A 152 -7.23 -11.84 -1.33
N GLU A 153 -6.75 -12.12 -2.56
CA GLU A 153 -5.46 -12.79 -2.77
C GLU A 153 -4.28 -11.94 -2.26
N PHE A 154 -4.28 -10.64 -2.56
CA PHE A 154 -3.30 -9.69 -2.04
C PHE A 154 -3.25 -9.70 -0.50
N CYS A 155 -4.39 -9.53 0.18
CA CYS A 155 -4.44 -9.53 1.65
C CYS A 155 -3.92 -10.85 2.24
N ARG A 156 -4.27 -11.98 1.63
CA ARG A 156 -3.80 -13.31 2.06
C ARG A 156 -2.29 -13.43 1.91
N LYS A 157 -1.73 -13.00 0.77
CA LYS A 157 -0.28 -13.01 0.53
C LYS A 157 0.45 -12.06 1.48
N PHE A 158 -0.10 -10.88 1.73
CA PHE A 158 0.42 -9.94 2.71
C PHE A 158 0.51 -10.60 4.09
N GLY A 159 -0.58 -11.18 4.59
CA GLY A 159 -0.59 -11.87 5.88
C GLY A 159 0.35 -13.07 5.98
N GLN A 160 0.51 -13.83 4.89
CA GLN A 160 1.43 -14.98 4.86
C GLN A 160 2.93 -14.61 4.89
N THR A 161 3.26 -13.41 4.43
CA THR A 161 4.66 -12.99 4.21
C THR A 161 5.09 -11.85 5.12
N CYS A 162 4.15 -11.20 5.79
CA CYS A 162 4.43 -10.19 6.81
C CYS A 162 5.14 -10.84 8.00
N PRO A 163 6.31 -10.35 8.40
CA PRO A 163 6.90 -10.77 9.67
C PRO A 163 6.07 -10.27 10.86
N ASP A 164 6.07 -11.04 11.94
CA ASP A 164 5.35 -10.71 13.16
C ASP A 164 5.75 -9.33 13.69
N GLY A 165 4.76 -8.50 14.04
CA GLY A 165 4.96 -7.14 14.54
C GLY A 165 5.50 -6.14 13.50
N LYS A 166 5.72 -6.53 12.24
CA LYS A 166 6.28 -5.65 11.20
C LYS A 166 5.25 -5.16 10.17
N ALA A 167 3.94 -5.36 10.38
CA ALA A 167 2.89 -5.04 9.42
C ALA A 167 2.96 -3.61 8.85
N ARG A 168 3.16 -2.62 9.72
CA ARG A 168 3.30 -1.21 9.31
C ARG A 168 4.56 -0.98 8.46
N ASN A 169 5.71 -1.48 8.90
CA ASN A 169 6.96 -1.37 8.14
C ASN A 169 6.88 -2.14 6.82
N TYR A 170 6.14 -3.25 6.79
CA TYR A 170 5.95 -4.02 5.59
C TYR A 170 5.11 -3.28 4.55
N GLU A 171 4.02 -2.64 4.95
CA GLU A 171 3.26 -1.75 4.06
C GLU A 171 4.11 -0.57 3.58
N ARG A 172 4.82 0.11 4.48
CA ARG A 172 5.73 1.21 4.11
C ARG A 172 6.78 0.77 3.09
N ALA A 173 7.34 -0.42 3.26
CA ALA A 173 8.30 -0.99 2.33
C ALA A 173 7.67 -1.23 0.94
N LEU A 174 6.47 -1.83 0.88
CA LEU A 174 5.75 -2.03 -0.39
C LEU A 174 5.36 -0.70 -1.04
N PHE A 175 4.94 0.29 -0.25
CA PHE A 175 4.59 1.62 -0.72
C PHE A 175 5.79 2.34 -1.33
N MET A 176 6.94 2.35 -0.65
CA MET A 176 8.16 2.98 -1.14
C MET A 176 8.71 2.26 -2.38
N PHE A 177 8.71 0.93 -2.37
CA PHE A 177 9.14 0.14 -3.52
C PHE A 177 8.21 0.33 -4.74
N GLY A 178 6.91 0.36 -4.50
CA GLY A 178 5.92 0.67 -5.53
C GLY A 178 6.08 2.09 -6.09
N GLY A 179 6.35 3.07 -5.22
CA GLY A 179 6.67 4.44 -5.64
C GLY A 179 7.94 4.51 -6.48
N PHE A 180 9.01 3.82 -6.08
CA PHE A 180 10.24 3.68 -6.86
C PHE A 180 9.95 3.16 -8.27
N ILE A 181 9.24 2.02 -8.36
CA ILE A 181 8.87 1.42 -9.65
C ILE A 181 8.12 2.42 -10.54
N MET A 182 7.14 3.11 -9.96
CA MET A 182 6.26 4.02 -10.70
C MET A 182 6.93 5.30 -11.15
N ASN A 183 8.05 5.69 -10.53
CA ASN A 183 8.86 6.83 -10.93
C ASN A 183 9.89 6.46 -12.00
N LEU A 184 10.01 5.18 -12.38
CA LEU A 184 10.88 4.78 -13.49
C LEU A 184 10.23 5.15 -14.82
N PRO A 185 10.99 5.77 -15.75
CA PRO A 185 10.48 6.07 -17.07
C PRO A 185 9.94 4.84 -17.82
N PRO A 186 8.94 5.03 -18.69
CA PRO A 186 8.26 6.31 -19.00
C PRO A 186 7.23 6.72 -17.93
N ASN A 187 7.19 8.01 -17.58
CA ASN A 187 6.29 8.53 -16.53
C ASN A 187 4.81 8.55 -16.94
N ASP A 188 4.52 8.46 -18.24
CA ASP A 188 3.19 8.54 -18.86
C ASP A 188 2.65 7.17 -19.34
N ALA A 189 3.40 6.09 -19.15
CA ALA A 189 2.98 4.75 -19.53
C ALA A 189 3.28 3.71 -18.44
N PRO A 190 2.64 2.52 -18.52
CA PRO A 190 3.01 1.40 -17.67
C PRO A 190 4.52 1.10 -17.70
N THR A 191 5.15 1.07 -16.52
CA THR A 191 6.58 0.75 -16.40
C THR A 191 6.86 -0.67 -16.90
N PRO A 192 7.76 -0.86 -17.89
CA PRO A 192 8.18 -2.18 -18.33
C PRO A 192 8.95 -2.91 -17.21
N ILE A 193 8.66 -4.19 -17.02
CA ILE A 193 9.31 -5.03 -16.00
C ILE A 193 10.83 -5.08 -16.19
N LYS A 194 11.28 -5.15 -17.45
CA LYS A 194 12.70 -5.15 -17.81
C LYS A 194 13.43 -3.91 -17.27
N ASN A 195 12.80 -2.74 -17.29
CA ASN A 195 13.41 -1.50 -16.80
C ASN A 195 13.63 -1.58 -15.27
N ILE A 196 12.65 -2.16 -14.55
CA ILE A 196 12.75 -2.39 -13.11
C ILE A 196 13.92 -3.34 -12.80
N ASP A 197 13.97 -4.48 -13.50
CA ASP A 197 15.01 -5.49 -13.33
C ASP A 197 16.42 -4.93 -13.60
N GLU A 198 16.57 -4.15 -14.68
CA GLU A 198 17.84 -3.51 -15.04
C GLU A 198 18.29 -2.48 -14.01
N LYS A 199 17.34 -1.69 -13.48
CA LYS A 199 17.65 -0.66 -12.47
C LYS A 199 18.07 -1.30 -11.15
N LEU A 200 17.34 -2.32 -10.69
CA LEU A 200 17.67 -3.04 -9.45
C LEU A 200 19.04 -3.73 -9.55
N LYS A 201 19.33 -4.42 -10.67
CA LYS A 201 20.64 -5.03 -10.91
C LYS A 201 21.77 -4.01 -10.91
N ARG A 202 21.54 -2.82 -11.48
CA ARG A 202 22.54 -1.74 -11.48
C ARG A 202 22.81 -1.23 -10.07
N GLN A 203 21.76 -1.00 -9.28
CA GLN A 203 21.89 -0.58 -7.89
C GLN A 203 22.62 -1.62 -7.05
N GLU A 204 22.25 -2.90 -7.16
CA GLU A 204 22.92 -3.99 -6.46
C GLU A 204 24.41 -4.03 -6.83
N LYS A 205 24.74 -3.97 -8.11
CA LYS A 205 26.13 -3.92 -8.57
C LYS A 205 26.90 -2.73 -7.99
N THR A 206 26.34 -1.53 -8.04
CA THR A 206 26.99 -0.33 -7.49
C THR A 206 27.27 -0.47 -5.99
N LEU A 207 26.32 -1.04 -5.24
CA LEU A 207 26.50 -1.26 -3.80
C LEU A 207 27.58 -2.32 -3.51
N THR A 208 27.60 -3.41 -4.28
CA THR A 208 28.64 -4.43 -4.19
C THR A 208 30.02 -3.85 -4.51
N ASP A 209 30.14 -3.13 -5.63
CA ASP A 209 31.41 -2.54 -6.07
C ASP A 209 31.95 -1.52 -5.03
N MET A 210 31.07 -0.70 -4.43
CA MET A 210 31.44 0.24 -3.36
C MET A 210 31.91 -0.48 -2.10
N HIS A 211 31.17 -1.50 -1.67
CA HIS A 211 31.52 -2.30 -0.51
C HIS A 211 32.87 -3.01 -0.72
N ASP A 212 33.09 -3.61 -1.87
CA ASP A 212 34.34 -4.32 -2.20
C ASP A 212 35.54 -3.38 -2.27
N THR A 213 35.33 -2.13 -2.71
CA THR A 213 36.39 -1.12 -2.82
C THR A 213 36.71 -0.45 -1.47
N SER A 214 35.67 -0.14 -0.67
CA SER A 214 35.80 0.75 0.50
C SER A 214 35.57 0.05 1.84
N GLY A 215 35.12 -1.21 1.85
CA GLY A 215 34.68 -1.94 3.03
C GLY A 215 33.33 -1.50 3.59
N TYR A 216 32.66 -0.54 2.94
CA TYR A 216 31.33 -0.05 3.27
C TYR A 216 30.65 0.51 2.01
N ALA A 217 29.33 0.51 1.98
CA ALA A 217 28.55 1.15 0.92
C ALA A 217 27.66 2.24 1.53
N LEU A 218 27.80 3.47 1.03
CA LEU A 218 26.90 4.56 1.35
C LEU A 218 25.77 4.59 0.34
N ILE A 219 24.54 4.58 0.84
CA ILE A 219 23.36 4.64 -0.01
C ILE A 219 22.92 6.10 -0.12
N ASN A 220 23.11 6.72 -1.29
CA ASN A 220 22.52 8.01 -1.57
C ASN A 220 21.03 7.83 -1.87
N ILE A 221 20.22 8.03 -0.84
CA ILE A 221 18.78 7.81 -0.92
C ILE A 221 18.13 8.73 -1.98
N HIS A 222 18.68 9.91 -2.24
CA HIS A 222 18.12 10.85 -3.22
C HIS A 222 18.30 10.39 -4.68
N GLU A 223 19.38 9.67 -4.99
CA GLU A 223 19.63 9.13 -6.34
C GLU A 223 18.75 7.91 -6.67
N ILE A 224 18.25 7.21 -5.65
CA ILE A 224 17.41 6.01 -5.82
C ILE A 224 16.04 6.35 -6.39
N LEU A 225 15.48 7.51 -6.02
CA LEU A 225 14.15 7.95 -6.46
C LEU A 225 14.19 9.07 -7.51
N LYS A 226 15.32 9.81 -7.61
CA LYS A 226 15.61 10.75 -8.70
C LYS A 226 16.70 10.16 -9.58
N SER A 227 16.32 9.38 -10.57
CA SER A 227 17.20 9.25 -11.73
C SER A 227 16.33 9.15 -12.95
N ASP A 228 16.41 10.23 -13.73
CA ASP A 228 15.83 10.39 -15.07
C ASP A 228 16.10 9.19 -15.98
#